data_AF-A0AAW5HWJ4-F1
#
_entry.id   AF-A0AAW5HWJ4-F1
#
_cell.length_a   1.000
_cell.length_b   1.000
_cell.length_c   1.000
_cell.angle_alpha   90.00
_cell.angle_beta   90.00
_cell.angle_gamma   90.00
#
_symmetry.space_group_name_H-M   'P 1'
#
loop_
_entity.id
_entity.type
_entity.pdbx_description
1 polymer ?
#
loop_
_entity_poly.entity_id
_entity_poly.type
_entity_poly.pdbx_seq_one_letter_code
_entity_poly.pdbx_strand_id
1 'polypeptide(L)'
;MVSNDIEDRYRYMGLEMIPTPRYDAKTSEPCPGIGWMWRVENGVIALEFNNDEVLTGTEYGFEDYVDWGRENALQDVILGASADGLSIPEALERVRSAFGNPDVIVELKDLNESADELRPAAQQRLKL
;
A
#
# COMPACT_ATOMS: atom_id res chain seq x y z
N MET A 1 14.79 -16.96 26.14
CA MET A 1 15.28 -16.73 24.77
C MET A 1 15.09 -18.03 24.01
N VAL A 2 14.07 -18.10 23.15
CA VAL A 2 13.81 -19.27 22.29
C VAL A 2 14.20 -18.83 20.88
N SER A 3 15.31 -19.37 20.39
CA SER A 3 15.91 -19.02 19.10
C SER A 3 15.32 -19.88 17.97
N ASN A 4 14.87 -19.22 16.91
CA ASN A 4 15.05 -19.53 15.48
C ASN A 4 14.97 -20.98 14.93
N ASP A 5 14.20 -21.89 15.54
CA ASP A 5 14.08 -23.27 15.01
C ASP A 5 13.21 -23.42 13.74
N ILE A 6 12.43 -22.40 13.39
CA ILE A 6 11.49 -22.50 12.25
C ILE A 6 12.18 -22.23 10.92
N GLU A 7 13.04 -21.22 10.82
CA GLU A 7 13.75 -20.88 9.58
C GLU A 7 14.73 -21.98 9.15
N ASP A 8 15.43 -22.59 10.10
CA ASP A 8 16.44 -23.62 9.82
C ASP A 8 15.82 -24.89 9.22
N ARG A 9 14.58 -25.22 9.62
CA ARG A 9 13.85 -26.38 9.11
C ARG A 9 13.49 -26.24 7.63
N TYR A 10 13.10 -25.04 7.18
CA TYR A 10 12.74 -24.79 5.78
C TYR A 10 13.96 -24.84 4.86
N ARG A 11 15.11 -24.31 5.33
CA ARG A 11 16.38 -24.39 4.61
C ARG A 11 16.86 -25.83 4.43
N TYR A 12 16.75 -26.68 5.45
CA TYR A 12 17.16 -28.09 5.37
C TYR A 12 16.31 -28.92 4.39
N MET A 13 15.05 -28.52 4.15
CA MET A 13 14.14 -29.19 3.23
C MET A 13 14.23 -28.67 1.78
N GLY A 14 15.13 -27.73 1.48
CA GLY A 14 15.20 -27.07 0.16
C GLY A 14 13.97 -26.22 -0.15
N LEU A 15 13.18 -25.88 0.88
CA LEU A 15 12.01 -25.00 0.82
C LEU A 15 12.43 -23.61 1.27
N GLU A 16 13.56 -23.09 0.75
CA GLU A 16 13.90 -21.69 1.00
C GLU A 16 12.71 -20.84 0.57
N MET A 17 12.09 -20.18 1.54
CA MET A 17 11.04 -19.23 1.28
C MET A 17 11.64 -18.18 0.35
N ILE A 18 11.17 -18.13 -0.89
CA ILE A 18 11.47 -17.00 -1.78
C ILE A 18 11.02 -15.77 -1.00
N PRO A 19 11.91 -14.77 -0.76
CA PRO A 19 11.51 -13.58 -0.04
C PRO A 19 10.41 -12.88 -0.83
N THR A 20 9.16 -13.13 -0.45
CA THR A 20 8.01 -12.43 -1.00
C THR A 20 8.04 -11.02 -0.43
N PRO A 21 8.00 -9.96 -1.28
CA PRO A 21 7.87 -8.59 -0.79
C PRO A 21 6.64 -8.50 0.12
N ARG A 22 6.86 -8.21 1.40
CA ARG A 22 5.76 -7.98 2.35
C ARG A 22 5.32 -6.53 2.22
N TYR A 23 4.44 -6.29 1.27
CA TYR A 23 3.61 -5.09 1.25
C TYR A 23 2.70 -5.11 2.49
N ASP A 24 2.35 -3.94 3.02
CA ASP A 24 1.58 -3.77 4.27
C ASP A 24 2.33 -4.03 5.60
N ALA A 25 3.51 -3.44 5.79
CA ALA A 25 4.21 -3.43 7.08
C ALA A 25 4.56 -2.01 7.51
N LYS A 26 4.05 -1.57 8.67
CA LYS A 26 4.50 -0.32 9.30
C LYS A 26 5.98 -0.40 9.62
N THR A 27 6.72 0.65 9.29
CA THR A 27 8.11 0.79 9.69
C THR A 27 8.17 1.30 11.13
N SER A 28 9.20 0.91 11.88
CA SER A 28 9.41 1.43 13.25
C SER A 28 9.95 2.86 13.28
N GLU A 29 10.44 3.36 12.15
CA GLU A 29 10.97 4.71 11.97
C GLU A 29 10.11 5.48 10.96
N PRO A 30 10.07 6.83 11.04
CA PRO A 30 9.35 7.64 10.07
C PRO A 30 9.78 7.33 8.64
N CYS A 31 8.80 7.07 7.77
CA CYS A 31 9.05 6.60 6.42
C CYS A 31 8.43 7.55 5.40
N PRO A 32 9.22 8.45 4.79
CA PRO A 32 8.73 9.31 3.73
C PRO A 32 8.29 8.49 2.52
N GLY A 33 7.27 8.97 1.83
CA GLY A 33 6.73 8.28 0.67
C GLY A 33 5.77 9.14 -0.14
N ILE A 34 4.97 8.45 -0.94
CA ILE A 34 4.06 9.06 -1.90
C ILE A 34 2.67 8.46 -1.71
N GLY A 35 1.67 9.33 -1.65
CA GLY A 35 0.26 8.98 -1.70
C GLY A 35 -0.31 9.21 -3.10
N TRP A 36 -0.86 8.17 -3.71
CA TRP A 36 -1.71 8.28 -4.90
C TRP A 36 -3.16 8.21 -4.48
N MET A 37 -3.99 9.06 -5.06
CA MET A 37 -5.41 9.10 -4.75
C MET A 37 -6.24 9.14 -6.02
N TRP A 38 -7.37 8.44 -6.01
CA TRP A 38 -8.37 8.44 -7.09
C TRP A 38 -9.73 8.81 -6.52
N ARG A 39 -10.49 9.64 -7.24
CA ARG A 39 -11.91 9.84 -7.02
C ARG A 39 -12.66 8.69 -7.68
N VAL A 40 -13.40 7.94 -6.88
CA VAL A 40 -14.30 6.88 -7.36
C VAL A 40 -15.75 7.34 -7.22
N GLU A 41 -16.74 6.46 -7.34
CA GLU A 41 -18.14 6.88 -7.33
C GLU A 41 -18.59 7.35 -5.94
N ASN A 42 -18.32 6.53 -4.90
CA ASN A 42 -18.85 6.76 -3.56
C ASN A 42 -17.84 7.35 -2.57
N GLY A 43 -16.62 7.62 -3.02
CA GLY A 43 -15.58 8.18 -2.15
C GLY A 43 -14.27 8.39 -2.91
N VAL A 44 -13.17 8.20 -2.22
CA VAL A 44 -11.84 8.07 -2.79
C VAL A 44 -11.26 6.70 -2.46
N ILE A 45 -10.22 6.32 -3.18
CA ILE A 45 -9.29 5.28 -2.77
C ILE A 45 -7.89 5.89 -2.76
N ALA A 46 -7.03 5.42 -1.87
CA ALA A 46 -5.68 5.94 -1.74
C ALA A 46 -4.67 4.81 -1.55
N LEU A 47 -3.56 4.94 -2.26
CA LEU A 47 -2.42 4.05 -2.23
C LEU A 47 -1.23 4.82 -1.67
N GLU A 48 -0.53 4.21 -0.73
CA GLU A 48 0.67 4.73 -0.10
C GLU A 48 1.85 3.84 -0.41
N PHE A 49 2.98 4.44 -0.77
CA PHE A 49 4.19 3.67 -1.02
C PHE A 49 5.46 4.47 -0.82
N ASN A 50 6.55 3.75 -0.58
CA ASN A 50 7.90 4.22 -0.85
C ASN A 50 8.48 3.35 -1.98
N ASN A 51 9.61 3.73 -2.58
CA ASN A 51 10.17 2.96 -3.70
C ASN A 51 10.93 1.69 -3.28
N ASP A 52 11.01 1.41 -1.98
CA ASP A 52 11.93 0.42 -1.43
C ASP A 52 11.22 -0.76 -0.74
N GLU A 53 10.27 -0.50 0.16
CA GLU A 53 9.74 -1.49 1.12
C GLU A 53 8.21 -1.45 1.33
N VAL A 54 7.56 -0.30 1.17
CA VAL A 54 6.17 -0.08 1.57
C VAL A 54 5.29 0.15 0.34
N LEU A 55 4.19 -0.58 0.27
CA LEU A 55 3.09 -0.40 -0.68
C LEU A 55 1.81 -0.87 0.04
N THR A 56 0.83 0.00 0.28
CA THR A 56 -0.41 -0.36 0.99
C THR A 56 -1.55 0.60 0.66
N GLY A 57 -2.78 0.19 0.94
CA GLY A 57 -3.95 1.06 0.90
C GLY A 57 -4.03 1.97 2.14
N THR A 58 -4.65 3.14 2.01
CA THR A 58 -4.89 4.04 3.15
C THR A 58 -6.24 3.73 3.80
N GLU A 59 -6.24 3.23 5.04
CA GLU A 59 -7.47 3.01 5.82
C GLU A 59 -7.54 3.84 7.11
N TYR A 60 -6.49 3.82 7.93
CA TYR A 60 -6.56 4.30 9.31
C TYR A 60 -6.63 5.83 9.41
N GLY A 61 -7.68 6.36 10.05
CA GLY A 61 -7.90 7.81 10.19
C GLY A 61 -8.37 8.51 8.91
N PHE A 62 -8.71 7.73 7.88
CA PHE A 62 -9.16 8.15 6.56
C PHE A 62 -10.52 7.53 6.16
N GLU A 63 -11.15 6.79 7.06
CA GLU A 63 -12.34 5.94 6.84
C GLU A 63 -13.55 6.70 6.29
N ASP A 64 -13.71 7.98 6.67
CA ASP A 64 -14.84 8.82 6.29
C ASP A 64 -14.88 9.17 4.80
N TYR A 65 -13.75 9.00 4.09
CA TYR A 65 -13.60 9.36 2.69
C TYR A 65 -13.57 8.14 1.76
N VAL A 66 -13.29 6.96 2.32
CA VAL A 66 -12.94 5.75 1.56
C VAL A 66 -14.19 5.09 0.96
N ASP A 67 -14.11 4.76 -0.34
CA ASP A 67 -15.01 3.78 -0.94
C ASP A 67 -14.46 2.37 -0.66
N TRP A 68 -14.96 1.74 0.40
CA TRP A 68 -14.49 0.42 0.85
C TRP A 68 -14.56 -0.67 -0.21
N GLY A 69 -15.53 -0.61 -1.12
CA GLY A 69 -15.65 -1.60 -2.18
C GLY A 69 -14.50 -1.49 -3.18
N ARG A 70 -14.13 -0.26 -3.54
CA ARG A 70 -13.00 0.00 -4.43
C ARG A 70 -11.65 -0.16 -3.73
N GLU A 71 -11.57 0.16 -2.44
CA GLU A 71 -10.35 -0.03 -1.66
C GLU A 71 -9.99 -1.52 -1.54
N ASN A 72 -10.96 -2.38 -1.27
CA ASN A 72 -10.73 -3.83 -1.28
C ASN A 72 -10.21 -4.33 -2.64
N ALA A 73 -10.75 -3.79 -3.75
CA ALA A 73 -10.26 -4.14 -5.08
C ALA A 73 -8.83 -3.64 -5.33
N LEU A 74 -8.45 -2.48 -4.77
CA LEU A 74 -7.08 -1.98 -4.82
C LEU A 74 -6.14 -2.90 -4.03
N GLN A 75 -6.54 -3.29 -2.82
CA GLN A 75 -5.80 -4.20 -1.97
C GLN A 75 -5.58 -5.57 -2.64
N ASP A 76 -6.60 -6.12 -3.32
CA ASP A 76 -6.47 -7.37 -4.08
C ASP A 76 -5.40 -7.27 -5.18
N VAL A 77 -5.28 -6.11 -5.84
CA VAL A 77 -4.23 -5.88 -6.86
C VAL A 77 -2.84 -5.82 -6.22
N ILE A 78 -2.69 -5.16 -5.06
CA ILE A 78 -1.43 -5.07 -4.33
C ILE A 78 -0.98 -6.46 -3.86
N LEU A 79 -1.88 -7.21 -3.24
CA LEU A 79 -1.61 -8.57 -2.77
C LEU A 79 -1.31 -9.52 -3.93
N GLY A 80 -2.02 -9.40 -5.05
CA GLY A 80 -1.71 -10.15 -6.27
C GLY A 80 -0.34 -9.82 -6.85
N ALA A 81 0.08 -8.56 -6.84
CA ALA A 81 1.43 -8.15 -7.26
C ALA A 81 2.52 -8.71 -6.34
N SER A 82 2.28 -8.69 -5.02
CA SER A 82 3.17 -9.34 -4.03
C SER A 82 3.28 -10.85 -4.29
N ALA A 83 2.15 -11.53 -4.50
CA ALA A 83 2.11 -12.97 -4.77
C ALA A 83 2.86 -13.37 -6.05
N ASP A 84 2.82 -12.51 -7.07
CA ASP A 84 3.57 -12.68 -8.31
C ASP A 84 5.07 -12.31 -8.19
N GLY A 85 5.49 -11.80 -7.03
CA GLY A 85 6.88 -11.39 -6.78
C GLY A 85 7.30 -10.12 -7.51
N LEU A 86 6.35 -9.24 -7.86
CA LEU A 86 6.63 -7.99 -8.55
C LEU A 86 7.34 -6.98 -7.64
N SER A 87 8.28 -6.24 -8.21
CA SER A 87 8.86 -5.05 -7.57
C SER A 87 7.81 -3.94 -7.41
N ILE A 88 8.06 -2.96 -6.54
CA ILE A 88 7.14 -1.83 -6.33
C ILE A 88 6.85 -1.09 -7.64
N PRO A 89 7.84 -0.71 -8.48
CA PRO A 89 7.55 -0.07 -9.76
C PRO A 89 6.63 -0.91 -10.67
N GLU A 90 6.82 -2.23 -10.73
CA GLU A 90 5.96 -3.13 -11.51
C GLU A 90 4.56 -3.25 -10.91
N ALA A 91 4.44 -3.28 -9.58
CA ALA A 91 3.17 -3.26 -8.87
C ALA A 91 2.41 -1.95 -9.12
N LEU A 92 3.10 -0.81 -9.10
CA LEU A 92 2.52 0.52 -9.40
C LEU A 92 1.99 0.60 -10.84
N GLU A 93 2.72 0.04 -11.81
CA GLU A 93 2.24 -0.05 -13.19
C GLU A 93 1.01 -0.96 -13.32
N ARG A 94 0.94 -2.03 -12.53
CA ARG A 94 -0.25 -2.89 -12.47
C ARG A 94 -1.44 -2.16 -11.84
N VAL A 95 -1.24 -1.39 -10.77
CA VAL A 95 -2.27 -0.54 -10.19
C VAL A 95 -2.76 0.49 -11.21
N ARG A 96 -1.86 1.17 -11.94
CA ARG A 96 -2.24 2.10 -13.02
C ARG A 96 -3.01 1.41 -14.14
N SER A 97 -2.66 0.17 -14.47
CA SER A 97 -3.39 -0.61 -15.47
C SER A 97 -4.82 -0.93 -15.03
N ALA A 98 -5.04 -1.13 -13.73
CA ALA A 98 -6.35 -1.45 -13.16
C ALA A 98 -7.24 -0.22 -12.90
N PHE A 99 -6.65 0.88 -12.41
CA PHE A 99 -7.38 2.06 -11.92
C PHE A 99 -7.15 3.33 -12.74
N GLY A 100 -6.23 3.29 -13.71
CA GLY A 100 -5.79 4.47 -14.45
C GLY A 100 -4.80 5.34 -13.65
N ASN A 101 -4.49 6.51 -14.20
CA ASN A 101 -3.62 7.47 -13.52
C ASN A 101 -4.30 8.04 -12.27
N PRO A 102 -3.55 8.29 -11.18
CA PRO A 102 -4.11 8.93 -10.00
C PRO A 102 -4.56 10.35 -10.30
N ASP A 103 -5.61 10.76 -9.59
CA ASP A 103 -6.16 12.11 -9.62
C ASP A 103 -5.27 13.12 -8.91
N VAL A 104 -4.63 12.68 -7.82
CA VAL A 104 -3.74 13.47 -6.97
C VAL A 104 -2.55 12.62 -6.58
N ILE A 105 -1.38 13.26 -6.55
CA ILE A 105 -0.15 12.72 -5.98
C ILE A 105 0.24 13.64 -4.82
N VAL A 106 0.45 13.08 -3.65
CA VAL A 106 0.81 13.78 -2.41
C VAL A 106 2.16 13.26 -1.93
N GLU A 107 3.09 14.16 -1.64
CA GLU A 107 4.33 13.81 -0.93
C GLU A 107 3.99 13.64 0.55
N LEU A 108 4.33 12.50 1.13
CA LEU A 108 4.04 12.15 2.52
C LEU A 108 5.32 12.15 3.34
N LYS A 109 5.29 12.82 4.49
CA LYS A 109 6.45 12.87 5.41
C LYS A 109 6.65 11.54 6.13
N ASP A 110 5.54 10.88 6.44
CA ASP A 110 5.54 9.58 7.07
C ASP A 110 4.31 8.78 6.63
N LEU A 111 4.54 7.66 5.96
CA LEU A 111 3.49 6.72 5.56
C LEU A 111 2.75 6.15 6.78
N ASN A 112 3.38 6.11 7.96
CA ASN A 112 2.72 5.61 9.16
C ASN A 112 1.64 6.56 9.72
N GLU A 113 1.70 7.86 9.35
CA GLU A 113 0.82 8.95 9.83
C GLU A 113 0.30 9.83 8.67
N SER A 114 0.01 9.20 7.52
CA SER A 114 -0.35 9.84 6.26
C SER A 114 -1.74 10.50 6.22
N ALA A 115 -2.68 10.06 7.06
CA ALA A 115 -4.09 10.41 6.95
C ALA A 115 -4.35 11.93 7.01
N ASP A 116 -3.63 12.66 7.86
CA ASP A 116 -3.76 14.11 7.99
C ASP A 116 -3.22 14.86 6.76
N GLU A 117 -2.23 14.31 6.06
CA GLU A 117 -1.69 14.87 4.82
C GLU A 117 -2.58 14.55 3.61
N LEU A 118 -3.29 13.41 3.63
CA LEU A 118 -4.21 13.00 2.57
C LEU A 118 -5.61 13.64 2.69
N ARG A 119 -6.08 13.91 3.91
CA ARG A 119 -7.43 14.44 4.18
C ARG A 119 -7.79 15.70 3.38
N PRO A 120 -6.93 16.73 3.28
CA PRO A 120 -7.26 17.93 2.50
C PRO A 120 -7.50 17.63 1.02
N ALA A 121 -6.72 16.70 0.44
CA ALA A 121 -6.90 16.28 -0.94
C ALA A 121 -8.24 15.55 -1.14
N ALA A 122 -8.62 14.68 -0.20
CA ALA A 122 -9.90 13.98 -0.23
C ALA A 122 -11.10 14.94 -0.18
N GLN A 123 -11.09 15.88 0.78
CA GLN A 123 -12.15 16.89 0.95
C GLN A 123 -12.35 17.71 -0.33
N GLN A 124 -11.25 18.19 -0.93
CA GLN A 124 -11.31 18.95 -2.17
C GLN A 124 -11.95 18.16 -3.32
N ARG A 125 -11.67 16.85 -3.41
CA ARG A 125 -12.21 15.98 -4.47
C ARG A 125 -13.65 15.56 -4.24
N LEU A 126 -14.06 15.44 -2.99
CA LEU A 126 -15.43 15.12 -2.62
C LEU A 126 -16.32 16.37 -2.53
N LYS A 127 -15.73 17.57 -2.62
CA LYS A 127 -16.39 18.87 -2.44
C LYS A 127 -17.07 18.98 -1.06
N LEU A 128 -16.41 18.42 -0.05
CA LEU A 128 -16.81 18.48 1.36
C LEU A 128 -16.24 19.73 2.03
#